data_AF-A0A7K8GQ62-F1
#
_entry.id   AF-A0A7K8GQ62-F1
#
_cell.length_a   1.000
_cell.length_b   1.000
_cell.length_c   1.000
_cell.angle_alpha   90.00
_cell.angle_beta   90.00
_cell.angle_gamma   90.00
#
_symmetry.space_group_name_H-M   'P 1'
#
loop_
_entity.id
_entity.type
_entity.pdbx_description
1 polymer ?
#
loop_
_entity_poly.entity_id
_entity_poly.type
_entity_poly.pdbx_seq_one_letter_code
_entity_poly.pdbx_strand_id
1 'polypeptide(L)'
;EQLAATKAGRARLRSRGCYVVLRELHAWESDPDALSACLNLIQVLIGDEPEEGMENLLEVEIPEDIQRRFRDRDLQEQREKEREKSQKEQEKSEKEREELEK
;
A
#
# COMPACT_ATOMS: atom_id res chain seq x y z
N GLU A 1 13.53 10.32 -11.12
CA GLU A 1 13.26 8.88 -11.28
C GLU A 1 12.82 8.28 -9.96
N GLN A 2 11.86 7.35 -9.95
CA GLN A 2 11.43 6.66 -8.74
C GLN A 2 12.43 5.55 -8.39
N LEU A 3 13.03 5.63 -7.20
CA LEU A 3 14.16 4.76 -6.82
C LEU A 3 13.78 3.27 -6.78
N ALA A 4 12.58 2.92 -6.32
CA ALA A 4 12.16 1.52 -6.22
C ALA A 4 11.67 0.91 -7.56
N ALA A 5 11.55 1.73 -8.61
CA ALA A 5 11.08 1.26 -9.91
C ALA A 5 12.10 0.37 -10.61
N THR A 6 13.40 0.62 -10.41
CA THR A 6 14.49 -0.15 -11.04
C THR A 6 15.05 -1.21 -10.08
N LYS A 7 15.49 -2.33 -10.64
CA LYS A 7 16.20 -3.40 -9.92
C LYS A 7 17.39 -2.88 -9.11
N ALA A 8 18.21 -2.02 -9.71
CA ALA A 8 19.38 -1.44 -9.03
C ALA A 8 18.97 -0.62 -7.80
N GLY A 9 17.89 0.16 -7.90
CA GLY A 9 17.39 0.94 -6.79
C GLY A 9 16.77 0.10 -5.69
N ARG A 10 15.99 -0.96 -6.03
CA ARG A 10 15.49 -1.94 -5.05
C ARG A 10 16.64 -2.67 -4.33
N ALA A 11 17.65 -3.12 -5.06
CA ALA A 11 18.83 -3.76 -4.48
C ALA A 11 19.54 -2.85 -3.47
N ARG A 12 19.67 -1.55 -3.79
CA ARG A 12 20.23 -0.54 -2.89
C ARG A 12 19.38 -0.30 -1.65
N LEU A 13 18.05 -0.32 -1.77
CA LEU A 13 17.15 -0.17 -0.63
C LEU A 13 17.20 -1.39 0.29
N ARG A 14 17.20 -2.61 -0.28
CA ARG A 14 17.32 -3.86 0.49
C ARG A 14 18.65 -3.94 1.23
N SER A 15 19.76 -3.63 0.58
CA SER A 15 21.10 -3.69 1.21
C SER A 15 21.30 -2.70 2.36
N ARG A 16 20.51 -1.62 2.39
CA ARG A 16 20.52 -0.61 3.46
C ARG A 16 19.54 -0.90 4.60
N GLY A 17 18.84 -2.03 4.57
CA GLY A 17 17.86 -2.39 5.59
C GLY A 17 16.61 -1.51 5.58
N CYS A 18 16.30 -0.84 4.45
CA CYS A 18 15.15 0.07 4.37
C CYS A 18 13.83 -0.63 4.70
N TYR A 19 13.70 -1.93 4.40
CA TYR A 19 12.51 -2.73 4.75
C TYR A 19 12.20 -2.69 6.26
N VAL A 20 13.23 -2.81 7.13
CA VAL A 20 13.03 -2.82 8.58
C VAL A 20 12.46 -1.48 9.04
N VAL A 21 13.04 -0.37 8.56
CA VAL A 21 12.58 0.98 8.89
C VAL A 21 11.15 1.20 8.41
N LEU A 22 10.83 0.79 7.18
CA LEU A 22 9.49 0.94 6.59
C LEU A 22 8.44 0.12 7.32
N ARG A 23 8.79 -1.11 7.74
CA ARG A 23 7.88 -1.97 8.49
C ARG A 23 7.52 -1.37 9.84
N GLU A 24 8.51 -0.84 10.55
CA GLU A 24 8.23 -0.13 11.80
C GLU A 24 7.42 1.14 11.54
N LEU A 25 7.80 1.96 10.57
CA LEU A 25 7.03 3.17 10.21
C LEU A 25 5.56 2.83 9.92
N HIS A 26 5.30 1.79 9.11
CA HIS A 26 3.94 1.32 8.82
C HIS A 26 3.15 0.92 10.08
N ALA A 27 3.81 0.41 11.12
CA ALA A 27 3.13 0.03 12.37
C ALA A 27 2.67 1.24 13.20
N TRP A 28 3.33 2.39 13.06
CA TRP A 28 3.05 3.60 13.85
C TRP A 28 2.39 4.72 13.02
N GLU A 29 2.34 4.57 11.70
CA GLU A 29 1.78 5.59 10.81
C GLU A 29 0.27 5.70 10.96
N SER A 30 -0.21 6.93 11.07
CA SER A 30 -1.63 7.25 11.21
C SER A 30 -2.19 7.93 9.96
N ASP A 31 -1.32 8.53 9.13
CA ASP A 31 -1.72 9.12 7.87
C ASP A 31 -2.02 8.03 6.83
N PRO A 32 -3.24 7.99 6.26
CA PRO A 32 -3.66 6.91 5.38
C PRO A 32 -2.88 6.87 4.06
N ASP A 33 -2.43 8.01 3.56
CA ASP A 33 -1.68 8.09 2.30
C ASP A 33 -0.24 7.62 2.52
N ALA A 34 0.39 8.03 3.62
CA ALA A 34 1.70 7.56 4.03
C ALA A 34 1.70 6.05 4.33
N LEU A 35 0.66 5.54 5.01
CA LEU A 35 0.50 4.10 5.28
C LEU A 35 0.40 3.29 3.98
N SER A 36 -0.43 3.75 3.04
CA SER A 36 -0.58 3.15 1.71
C SER A 36 0.75 3.15 0.94
N ALA A 37 1.46 4.29 0.93
CA ALA A 37 2.76 4.40 0.28
C ALA A 37 3.82 3.48 0.92
N CYS A 38 3.84 3.39 2.25
CA CYS A 38 4.73 2.49 2.98
C CYS A 38 4.44 1.03 2.63
N LEU A 39 3.17 0.63 2.64
CA LEU A 39 2.75 -0.72 2.28
C LEU A 39 3.16 -1.08 0.86
N ASN A 40 2.90 -0.21 -0.11
CA ASN A 40 3.27 -0.41 -1.51
C ASN A 40 4.78 -0.59 -1.67
N LEU A 41 5.58 0.25 -1.00
CA LEU A 41 7.02 0.13 -1.07
C LEU A 41 7.53 -1.15 -0.38
N ILE A 42 6.93 -1.54 0.75
CA ILE A 42 7.24 -2.81 1.41
C ILE A 42 6.97 -3.98 0.46
N GLN A 43 5.81 -4.02 -0.18
CA GLN A 43 5.43 -5.07 -1.13
C GLN A 43 6.46 -5.19 -2.27
N VAL A 44 6.89 -4.07 -2.83
CA VAL A 44 7.93 -4.03 -3.87
C VAL A 44 9.29 -4.54 -3.35
N LEU A 45 9.66 -4.23 -2.11
CA LEU A 45 10.94 -4.65 -1.54
C LEU A 45 10.96 -6.12 -1.11
N ILE A 46 9.84 -6.71 -0.74
CA ILE A 46 9.77 -8.15 -0.38
C ILE A 46 9.48 -9.06 -1.57
N GLY A 47 8.96 -8.50 -2.67
CA GLY A 47 8.67 -9.25 -3.89
C GLY A 47 9.93 -9.73 -4.60
N ASP A 48 9.77 -10.81 -5.35
CA ASP A 48 10.81 -11.36 -6.22
C ASP A 48 11.15 -10.38 -7.35
N GLU A 49 12.40 -10.46 -7.83
CA GLU A 49 12.83 -9.64 -8.95
C GLU A 49 12.29 -10.21 -10.27
N PRO A 50 11.78 -9.36 -11.18
CA PRO A 50 11.28 -9.80 -12.47
C PRO A 50 12.43 -10.24 -13.40
N GLU A 51 12.06 -10.86 -14.52
CA GLU A 51 12.99 -11.35 -15.54
C GLU A 51 13.86 -10.24 -16.16
N GLU A 52 14.99 -10.63 -16.75
CA GLU A 52 15.86 -9.69 -17.47
C GLU A 52 15.08 -9.02 -18.61
N GLY A 53 15.17 -7.69 -18.71
CA GLY A 53 14.36 -6.89 -19.63
C GLY A 53 13.07 -6.32 -19.02
N MET A 54 12.68 -6.75 -17.81
CA MET A 54 11.52 -6.21 -17.06
C MET A 54 11.93 -5.48 -15.77
N GLU A 55 13.16 -4.97 -15.72
CA GLU A 55 13.77 -4.49 -14.48
C GLU A 55 13.19 -3.16 -13.98
N ASN A 56 12.64 -2.35 -14.88
CA ASN A 56 11.96 -1.09 -14.59
C ASN A 56 10.44 -1.27 -14.58
N LEU A 57 9.85 -1.36 -13.40
CA LEU A 57 8.42 -1.65 -13.21
C LEU A 57 7.47 -0.61 -13.83
N LEU A 58 7.98 0.57 -14.21
CA LEU A 58 7.20 1.62 -14.86
C LEU A 58 7.17 1.49 -16.40
N GLU A 59 8.05 0.67 -16.98
CA GLU A 59 8.21 0.52 -18.42
C GLU A 59 7.74 -0.84 -18.93
N VAL A 60 7.33 -1.75 -18.04
CA VAL A 60 6.89 -3.11 -18.40
C VAL A 60 5.47 -3.06 -18.97
N GLU A 61 5.28 -3.71 -20.12
CA GLU A 61 3.94 -3.96 -20.67
C GLU A 61 3.21 -5.01 -19.84
N ILE A 62 2.04 -4.63 -19.31
CA ILE A 62 1.22 -5.51 -18.47
C ILE A 62 0.17 -6.21 -19.35
N PRO A 63 0.13 -7.55 -19.39
CA PRO A 63 -0.91 -8.29 -20.10
C PRO A 63 -2.32 -7.94 -19.60
N GLU A 64 -3.32 -7.98 -20.49
CA GLU A 64 -4.69 -7.53 -20.16
C GLU A 64 -5.33 -8.27 -18.98
N ASP A 65 -5.06 -9.58 -18.85
CA ASP A 65 -5.61 -10.41 -17.77
C ASP A 65 -5.04 -10.00 -16.41
N ILE A 66 -3.75 -9.65 -16.36
CA ILE A 66 -3.09 -9.14 -15.15
C ILE A 66 -3.60 -7.74 -14.83
N GLN A 67 -3.75 -6.87 -15.83
CA GLN A 67 -4.30 -5.53 -15.65
C GLN A 67 -5.75 -5.55 -15.14
N ARG A 68 -6.56 -6.53 -15.54
CA ARG A 68 -7.90 -6.74 -14.95
C ARG A 68 -7.82 -7.12 -13.48
N ARG A 69 -6.96 -8.09 -13.13
CA ARG A 69 -6.77 -8.51 -11.73
C ARG A 69 -6.32 -7.38 -10.80
N PHE A 70 -5.42 -6.51 -11.27
CA PHE A 70 -5.02 -5.33 -10.49
C PHE A 70 -6.19 -4.38 -10.27
N ARG A 71 -6.95 -4.05 -11.32
CA ARG A 71 -8.16 -3.20 -11.17
C ARG A 71 -9.20 -3.79 -10.22
N ASP A 72 -9.44 -5.10 -10.28
CA ASP A 72 -10.40 -5.76 -9.41
C ASP A 72 -9.96 -5.71 -7.95
N ARG A 73 -8.66 -5.88 -7.69
CA ARG A 73 -8.07 -5.72 -6.34
C ARG A 73 -8.22 -4.29 -5.83
N ASP A 74 -7.88 -3.31 -6.66
CA ASP A 74 -7.97 -1.89 -6.30
C ASP A 74 -9.43 -1.50 -5.95
N LEU A 75 -10.40 -1.99 -6.74
CA LEU A 75 -11.82 -1.80 -6.48
C LEU A 75 -12.28 -2.45 -5.17
N GLN A 76 -11.79 -3.66 -4.88
CA GLN A 76 -12.11 -4.34 -3.62
C GLN A 76 -11.55 -3.57 -2.42
N GLU A 77 -10.28 -3.15 -2.48
CA GLU A 77 -9.65 -2.36 -1.41
C GLU A 77 -10.37 -1.02 -1.18
N GLN A 78 -10.82 -0.34 -2.24
CA GLN A 78 -11.60 0.90 -2.10
C GLN A 78 -12.92 0.66 -1.36
N ARG A 79 -13.64 -0.40 -1.71
CA ARG A 79 -14.91 -0.76 -1.05
C ARG A 79 -14.72 -1.11 0.42
N GLU A 80 -13.65 -1.82 0.75
CA GLU A 80 -13.31 -2.15 2.15
C GLU A 80 -12.99 -0.88 2.95
N LYS A 81 -12.19 0.02 2.38
CA LYS A 81 -11.88 1.33 3.00
C LYS A 81 -13.14 2.18 3.22
N GLU A 82 -14.05 2.21 2.25
CA GLU A 82 -15.34 2.91 2.39
C GLU A 82 -16.19 2.31 3.51
N ARG A 83 -16.29 0.97 3.56
CA ARG A 83 -17.05 0.27 4.60
C ARG A 83 -16.50 0.54 5.99
N GLU A 84 -15.18 0.49 6.17
CA GLU A 84 -14.52 0.81 7.44
C GLU A 84 -14.73 2.26 7.86
N LYS A 85 -14.68 3.22 6.91
CA LYS A 85 -14.98 4.63 7.20
C LYS A 85 -16.41 4.80 7.68
N SER A 86 -17.39 4.22 6.99
CA SER A 86 -18.80 4.29 7.38
C SER A 86 -19.05 3.66 8.76
N GLN A 87 -18.40 2.53 9.06
CA GLN A 87 -18.49 1.90 10.39
C GLN A 87 -17.92 2.80 11.49
N LYS A 88 -16.72 3.35 11.29
CA LYS A 88 -16.10 4.28 12.26
C LYS A 88 -16.93 5.55 12.48
N GLU A 89 -17.56 6.07 11.44
CA GLU A 89 -18.45 7.23 11.52
C GLU A 89 -19.74 6.91 12.30
N GLN A 90 -20.35 5.75 12.04
CA GLN A 90 -21.53 5.28 12.79
C GLN A 90 -21.20 5.08 14.28
N GLU A 91 -20.13 4.35 14.59
CA GLU A 91 -19.68 4.14 15.98
C GLU A 91 -19.37 5.45 16.71
N LYS A 92 -18.76 6.42 16.02
CA LYS A 92 -18.49 7.74 16.59
C LYS A 92 -19.80 8.48 16.88
N SER A 93 -20.76 8.45 15.95
CA SER A 93 -22.06 9.10 16.13
C SER A 93 -22.90 8.46 17.25
N GLU A 94 -22.80 7.15 17.45
CA GLU A 94 -23.48 6.44 18.54
C GLU A 94 -22.86 6.79 19.90
N LYS A 95 -21.52 6.82 20.00
CA LYS A 95 -20.82 7.25 21.23
C LYS A 95 -21.16 8.68 21.62
N GLU A 96 -21.19 9.60 20.65
CA GLU A 96 -21.56 11.01 20.89
C GLU A 96 -23.01 11.13 21.41
N ARG A 97 -23.94 10.29 20.91
CA ARG A 97 -25.33 10.25 21.41
C ARG A 97 -25.41 9.71 22.83
N GLU A 98 -24.70 8.61 23.14
CA GLU A 98 -24.67 8.03 24.49
C GLU A 98 -24.02 8.97 25.52
N GLU A 99 -23.05 9.79 25.12
CA GLU A 99 -22.46 10.82 26.00
C GLU A 99 -23.40 11.98 26.28
N LEU A 100 -24.24 12.38 25.30
CA LEU A 100 -25.25 13.43 25.48
C LEU A 100 -26.44 12.98 26.35
N GLU A 101 -26.68 11.67 26.46
CA GLU A 101 -27.76 11.08 27.25
C GLU A 101 -27.35 10.74 28.70
N LYS A 102 -26.08 10.93 29.08
CA LYS A 102 -25.54 10.74 30.44
C LYS A 102 -25.35 12.06 31.19
#